data_AF-A0A545ARC0-F1
#
_entry.id   AF-A0A545ARC0-F1
#
_cell.length_a   1.000
_cell.length_b   1.000
_cell.length_c   1.000
_cell.angle_alpha   90.00
_cell.angle_beta   90.00
_cell.angle_gamma   90.00
#
_symmetry.space_group_name_H-M   'P 1'
#
loop_
_entity.id
_entity.type
_entity.pdbx_description
1 polymer ?
#
loop_
_entity_poly.entity_id
_entity_poly.type
_entity_poly.pdbx_seq_one_letter_code
_entity_poly.pdbx_strand_id
1 'polypeptide(L)'
;MIVPVGQLHDVYNAERPWPELVPAAVRVGNERLELTEDEYHVWWLAHGVPELLGHGPWTASRMESLAPGFGFPDVGAVIERLLARGLLAPVDESFASRYRLIPLGVGLGNDPDLDVRRYQVGVGGAAVLSLHPLVWLALFSAPGEADLTSTCDALPEGSYDEVLGLVVDALHPMLAAGVVAVDVRRDAGEFVEVAQSTDGGVIYPVGHAGGPVYALDGGLRSYHVRVGRRVHELDEVEYFCWQTAHAHSAVDDDTPFDRRALVEQLHLVADRVGNRKLRKPEPAVDGLLRRGLLVSADPSGGRDFTTGYRLQSLNHGLGFQPGDYYQIGQVSHALATPLQPTPLSGGFDPLFVGLWQWGPMFGTLADADRPLRERSSGAPLLPVLSRLISPNQSAYLDVARVGA
;
A
#
# COMPACT_ATOMS: atom_id res chain seq x y z
N MET A 1 14.54 21.13 -2.42
CA MET A 1 13.16 20.65 -2.68
C MET A 1 12.48 20.39 -1.34
N ILE A 2 11.16 20.54 -1.20
CA ILE A 2 10.40 20.22 0.03
C ILE A 2 9.35 19.17 -0.33
N VAL A 3 9.17 18.18 0.55
CA VAL A 3 8.17 17.12 0.43
C VAL A 3 7.31 17.01 1.70
N PRO A 4 6.05 16.59 1.59
CA PRO A 4 5.21 16.27 2.73
C PRO A 4 5.70 14.98 3.38
N VAL A 5 5.66 14.96 4.71
CA VAL A 5 5.93 13.77 5.51
C VAL A 5 4.62 13.31 6.15
N GLY A 6 4.40 12.00 6.08
CA GLY A 6 3.26 11.31 6.61
C GLY A 6 2.29 10.84 5.53
N GLN A 7 1.34 10.03 5.97
CA GLN A 7 0.23 9.54 5.16
C GLN A 7 -1.06 10.17 5.68
N LEU A 8 -1.89 10.72 4.78
CA LEU A 8 -3.23 11.19 5.17
C LEU A 8 -3.98 10.06 5.88
N HIS A 9 -4.37 10.35 7.11
CA HIS A 9 -4.97 9.40 8.04
C HIS A 9 -6.49 9.51 7.95
N ASP A 10 -7.03 10.70 8.21
CA ASP A 10 -8.47 10.94 8.26
C ASP A 10 -8.76 12.40 7.88
N VAL A 11 -9.90 12.60 7.23
CA VAL A 11 -10.55 13.90 7.07
C VAL A 11 -11.90 13.75 7.76
N TYR A 12 -11.99 14.25 9.00
CA TYR A 12 -13.22 14.08 9.79
C TYR A 12 -14.37 14.85 9.11
N ASN A 13 -15.51 14.20 8.89
CA ASN A 13 -16.74 14.93 8.57
C ASN A 13 -17.96 14.26 9.21
N ALA A 14 -18.07 14.36 10.53
CA ALA A 14 -19.21 13.79 11.24
C ALA A 14 -20.47 14.69 11.17
N GLU A 15 -20.33 16.02 11.04
CA GLU A 15 -21.46 16.94 11.31
C GLU A 15 -21.54 18.20 10.44
N ARG A 16 -20.60 18.45 9.49
CA ARG A 16 -20.59 19.72 8.74
C ARG A 16 -20.78 19.54 7.23
N PRO A 17 -21.69 20.29 6.60
CA PRO A 17 -21.80 20.30 5.15
C PRO A 17 -20.48 20.83 4.56
N TRP A 18 -20.00 20.17 3.51
CA TRP A 18 -18.97 20.71 2.64
C TRP A 18 -19.30 22.18 2.30
N PRO A 19 -18.37 23.14 2.40
CA PRO A 19 -16.90 22.99 2.40
C PRO A 19 -16.20 23.26 3.75
N GLU A 20 -16.88 23.26 4.90
CA GLU A 20 -16.20 23.51 6.19
C GLU A 20 -15.32 22.29 6.57
N LEU A 21 -14.04 22.35 6.20
CA LEU A 21 -13.04 21.32 6.47
C LEU A 21 -12.73 21.26 7.98
N VAL A 22 -12.92 20.09 8.58
CA VAL A 22 -12.51 19.76 9.95
C VAL A 22 -11.01 19.42 9.96
N PRO A 23 -10.28 19.53 11.09
CA PRO A 23 -8.88 19.11 11.18
C PRO A 23 -8.62 17.75 10.52
N ALA A 24 -7.74 17.77 9.53
CA ALA A 24 -7.19 16.56 8.93
C ALA A 24 -6.18 15.95 9.90
N ALA A 25 -6.04 14.63 9.88
CA ALA A 25 -4.96 13.95 10.58
C ALA A 25 -3.99 13.35 9.58
N VAL A 26 -2.70 13.38 9.91
CA VAL A 26 -1.64 12.71 9.18
C VAL A 26 -0.92 11.75 10.11
N ARG A 27 -0.55 10.59 9.57
CA ARG A 27 0.23 9.58 10.28
C ARG A 27 1.70 9.76 9.95
N VAL A 28 2.55 9.93 10.97
CA VAL A 28 4.01 9.97 10.84
C VAL A 28 4.62 8.95 11.78
N GLY A 29 5.32 7.96 11.24
CA GLY A 29 5.80 6.81 11.99
C GLY A 29 4.64 6.11 12.69
N ASN A 30 4.67 6.14 14.03
CA ASN A 30 3.64 5.59 14.91
C ASN A 30 2.73 6.66 15.53
N GLU A 31 2.85 7.91 15.12
CA GLU A 31 2.11 9.04 15.67
C GLU A 31 0.99 9.49 14.75
N ARG A 32 -0.09 9.99 15.36
CA ARG A 32 -1.18 10.71 14.70
C ARG A 32 -1.03 12.19 15.01
N LEU A 33 -0.88 12.99 13.98
CA LEU A 33 -0.73 14.43 14.12
C LEU A 33 -1.92 15.12 13.47
N GLU A 34 -2.62 15.94 14.24
CA GLU A 34 -3.71 16.77 13.73
C GLU A 34 -3.14 18.02 13.05
N LEU A 35 -3.76 18.41 11.94
CA LEU A 35 -3.44 19.59 11.18
C LEU A 35 -4.56 20.60 11.34
N THR A 36 -4.21 21.88 11.51
CA THR A 36 -5.16 22.95 11.22
C THR A 36 -5.53 22.96 9.74
N GLU A 37 -6.58 23.69 9.37
CA GLU A 37 -6.99 23.82 7.96
C GLU A 37 -5.85 24.36 7.07
N ASP A 38 -5.20 25.45 7.49
CA ASP A 38 -4.06 26.02 6.75
C ASP A 38 -2.88 25.03 6.65
N GLU A 39 -2.60 24.30 7.73
CA GLU A 39 -1.55 23.28 7.75
C GLU A 39 -1.86 22.13 6.79
N TYR A 40 -3.11 21.67 6.75
CA TYR A 40 -3.56 20.65 5.80
C TYR A 40 -3.40 21.14 4.36
N HIS A 41 -3.83 22.36 4.05
CA HIS A 41 -3.72 22.91 2.70
C HIS A 41 -2.26 23.04 2.22
N VAL A 42 -1.36 23.50 3.09
CA VAL A 42 0.07 23.61 2.75
C VAL A 42 0.74 22.23 2.66
N TRP A 43 0.38 21.29 3.55
CA TRP A 43 0.85 19.91 3.48
C TRP A 43 0.35 19.20 2.21
N TRP A 44 -0.91 19.41 1.83
CA TRP A 44 -1.49 18.93 0.57
C TRP A 44 -0.75 19.53 -0.63
N LEU A 45 -0.56 20.86 -0.65
CA LEU A 45 0.14 21.55 -1.73
C LEU A 45 1.58 21.04 -1.91
N ALA A 46 2.24 20.58 -0.84
CA ALA A 46 3.58 20.02 -0.91
C ALA A 46 3.66 18.69 -1.69
N HIS A 47 2.55 17.97 -1.89
CA HIS A 47 2.51 16.79 -2.77
C HIS A 47 2.77 17.16 -4.24
N GLY A 48 2.54 18.42 -4.59
CA GLY A 48 2.63 18.92 -5.97
C GLY A 48 1.25 19.06 -6.61
N VAL A 49 1.21 19.86 -7.68
CA VAL A 49 0.03 20.03 -8.53
C VAL A 49 0.34 19.35 -9.87
N PRO A 50 -0.44 18.33 -10.30
CA PRO A 50 -0.15 17.56 -11.51
C PRO A 50 0.14 18.42 -12.75
N GLU A 51 -0.63 19.50 -12.94
CA GLU A 51 -0.51 20.43 -14.06
C GLU A 51 0.80 21.25 -14.03
N LEU A 52 1.47 21.29 -12.89
CA LEU A 52 2.71 22.04 -12.66
C LEU A 52 3.93 21.14 -12.50
N LEU A 53 3.77 19.82 -12.65
CA LEU A 53 4.89 18.88 -12.66
C LEU A 53 5.84 19.17 -13.84
N GLY A 54 7.15 19.01 -13.61
CA GLY A 54 8.19 19.26 -14.63
C GLY A 54 8.63 20.71 -14.78
N HIS A 55 8.01 21.66 -14.07
CA HIS A 55 8.37 23.08 -14.15
C HIS A 55 9.44 23.53 -13.14
N GLY A 56 10.25 22.60 -12.63
CA GLY A 56 11.30 22.84 -11.63
C GLY A 56 10.96 22.33 -10.22
N PRO A 57 11.88 22.43 -9.26
CA PRO A 57 11.73 21.83 -7.94
C PRO A 57 10.63 22.52 -7.12
N TRP A 58 9.89 21.75 -6.33
CA TRP A 58 8.96 22.31 -5.33
C TRP A 58 9.78 22.85 -4.15
N THR A 59 9.95 24.17 -4.10
CA THR A 59 10.62 24.90 -3.03
C THR A 59 9.60 25.69 -2.22
N ALA A 60 9.97 26.16 -1.02
CA ALA A 60 9.10 27.02 -0.21
C ALA A 60 8.65 28.26 -1.01
N SER A 61 9.59 28.97 -1.64
CA SER A 61 9.30 30.13 -2.49
C SER A 61 8.33 29.82 -3.64
N ARG A 62 8.42 28.63 -4.24
CA ARG A 62 7.46 28.21 -5.27
C ARG A 62 6.07 28.01 -4.67
N MET A 63 5.95 27.31 -3.55
CA MET A 63 4.67 27.10 -2.87
C MET A 63 4.04 28.44 -2.46
N GLU A 64 4.84 29.37 -1.91
CA GLU A 64 4.40 30.74 -1.59
C GLU A 64 3.90 31.50 -2.82
N SER A 65 4.54 31.33 -3.97
CA SER A 65 4.10 31.98 -5.22
C SER A 65 2.78 31.42 -5.77
N LEU A 66 2.48 30.15 -5.49
CA LEU A 66 1.27 29.46 -5.92
C LEU A 66 0.10 29.69 -4.96
N ALA A 67 0.40 29.87 -3.68
CA ALA A 67 -0.58 29.99 -2.60
C ALA A 67 -1.72 30.99 -2.84
N PRO A 68 -1.49 32.20 -3.41
CA PRO A 68 -2.57 33.12 -3.71
C PRO A 68 -3.61 32.56 -4.68
N GLY A 69 -3.20 31.71 -5.63
CA GLY A 69 -4.10 31.06 -6.59
C GLY A 69 -5.06 30.06 -5.96
N PHE A 70 -4.75 29.58 -4.75
CA PHE A 70 -5.58 28.67 -3.97
C PHE A 70 -6.28 29.36 -2.79
N GLY A 71 -6.07 30.67 -2.61
CA GLY A 71 -6.69 31.43 -1.53
C GLY A 71 -6.06 31.24 -0.15
N PHE A 72 -4.80 30.78 -0.07
CA PHE A 72 -4.09 30.54 1.18
C PHE A 72 -3.23 31.76 1.57
N PRO A 73 -3.62 32.58 2.57
CA PRO A 73 -2.76 33.64 3.07
C PRO A 73 -1.64 33.06 3.95
N ASP A 74 -0.46 33.70 3.97
CA ASP A 74 0.65 33.42 4.89
C ASP A 74 1.26 31.99 4.85
N VAL A 75 1.40 31.42 3.66
CA VAL A 75 1.97 30.07 3.47
C VAL A 75 3.41 29.92 4.01
N GLY A 76 4.22 30.98 3.99
CA GLY A 76 5.59 30.93 4.51
C GLY A 76 5.63 30.54 6.00
N ALA A 77 4.83 31.21 6.84
CA ALA A 77 4.76 30.89 8.27
C ALA A 77 4.20 29.49 8.53
N VAL A 78 3.27 29.01 7.70
CA VAL A 78 2.74 27.64 7.81
C VAL A 78 3.81 26.60 7.44
N ILE A 79 4.59 26.85 6.38
CA ILE A 79 5.72 25.97 5.97
C ILE A 79 6.72 25.82 7.11
N GLU A 80 7.12 26.93 7.75
CA GLU A 80 8.06 26.90 8.88
C GLU A 80 7.53 26.06 10.05
N ARG A 81 6.25 26.20 10.40
CA ARG A 81 5.62 25.38 11.46
C ARG A 81 5.61 23.90 11.09
N LEU A 82 5.25 23.56 9.86
CA LEU A 82 5.21 22.16 9.42
C LEU A 82 6.61 21.54 9.36
N LEU A 83 7.63 22.29 8.93
CA LEU A 83 9.03 21.86 8.99
C LEU A 83 9.47 21.61 10.44
N ALA A 84 9.16 22.52 11.37
CA ALA A 84 9.49 22.36 12.78
C ALA A 84 8.80 21.14 13.43
N ARG A 85 7.60 20.80 12.97
CA ARG A 85 6.85 19.61 13.39
C ARG A 85 7.25 18.32 12.67
N GLY A 86 8.14 18.39 11.68
CA GLY A 86 8.55 17.23 10.88
C GLY A 86 7.47 16.72 9.91
N LEU A 87 6.48 17.57 9.58
CA LEU A 87 5.39 17.29 8.64
C LEU A 87 5.71 17.71 7.21
N LEU A 88 6.75 18.54 7.04
CA LEU A 88 7.46 18.75 5.79
C LEU A 88 8.92 18.39 6.00
N ALA A 89 9.59 17.97 4.94
CA ALA A 89 11.03 17.71 4.96
C ALA A 89 11.73 18.39 3.77
N PRO A 90 12.87 19.06 4.00
CA PRO A 90 13.76 19.41 2.90
C PRO A 90 14.41 18.12 2.37
N VAL A 91 14.54 18.04 1.04
CA VAL A 91 15.34 17.00 0.39
C VAL A 91 16.76 17.53 0.24
N ASP A 92 17.60 17.14 1.19
CA ASP A 92 19.04 17.39 1.28
C ASP A 92 19.81 16.05 1.39
N GLU A 93 21.13 16.10 1.60
CA GLU A 93 21.99 14.91 1.71
C GLU A 93 21.58 13.96 2.86
N SER A 94 20.90 14.46 3.90
CA SER A 94 20.47 13.64 5.03
C SER A 94 19.14 12.94 4.78
N PHE A 95 18.35 13.40 3.79
CA PHE A 95 16.98 12.95 3.54
C PHE A 95 16.88 11.43 3.43
N ALA A 96 17.76 10.80 2.65
CA ALA A 96 17.71 9.37 2.39
C ALA A 96 17.92 8.50 3.64
N SER A 97 18.63 9.00 4.66
CA SER A 97 18.91 8.27 5.91
C SER A 97 17.83 8.49 6.99
N ARG A 98 16.99 9.51 6.80
CA ARG A 98 15.98 9.96 7.78
C ARG A 98 14.58 9.51 7.41
N TYR A 99 14.33 9.29 6.13
CA TYR A 99 13.00 9.00 5.61
C TYR A 99 12.98 7.74 4.77
N ARG A 100 11.80 7.15 4.69
CA ARG A 100 11.49 5.97 3.88
C ARG A 100 10.31 6.28 2.95
N LEU A 101 10.15 5.43 1.94
CA LEU A 101 8.98 5.48 1.06
C LEU A 101 7.96 4.42 1.50
N ILE A 102 6.69 4.79 1.46
CA ILE A 102 5.56 3.89 1.64
C ILE A 102 4.80 3.84 0.32
N PRO A 103 4.86 2.72 -0.42
CA PRO A 103 4.07 2.55 -1.62
C PRO A 103 2.59 2.53 -1.27
N LEU A 104 1.82 3.35 -1.99
CA LEU A 104 0.37 3.42 -1.88
C LEU A 104 -0.32 2.93 -3.15
N GLY A 105 0.43 2.79 -4.25
CA GLY A 105 -0.02 2.18 -5.49
C GLY A 105 0.35 0.70 -5.63
N VAL A 106 -0.29 0.04 -6.59
CA VAL A 106 0.00 -1.33 -7.03
C VAL A 106 0.92 -1.28 -8.24
N GLY A 107 1.90 -2.19 -8.31
CA GLY A 107 2.70 -2.37 -9.52
C GLY A 107 1.85 -3.00 -10.62
N LEU A 108 1.79 -2.36 -11.78
CA LEU A 108 1.08 -2.85 -12.96
C LEU A 108 2.01 -3.45 -14.01
N GLY A 109 3.28 -3.64 -13.67
CA GLY A 109 4.25 -4.23 -14.58
C GLY A 109 4.74 -3.25 -15.65
N ASN A 110 5.44 -3.76 -16.65
CA ASN A 110 5.72 -2.98 -17.87
C ASN A 110 4.64 -3.23 -18.93
N ASP A 111 4.58 -2.38 -19.94
CA ASP A 111 3.58 -2.45 -21.01
C ASP A 111 4.29 -2.62 -22.35
N PRO A 112 4.05 -3.73 -23.09
CA PRO A 112 4.72 -4.00 -24.36
C PRO A 112 4.27 -3.05 -25.48
N ASP A 113 3.08 -2.44 -25.36
CA ASP A 113 2.51 -1.55 -26.38
C ASP A 113 2.94 -0.09 -26.21
N LEU A 114 3.48 0.28 -25.05
CA LEU A 114 3.97 1.63 -24.76
C LEU A 114 5.50 1.71 -24.81
N ASP A 115 6.14 1.31 -23.70
CA ASP A 115 7.59 1.24 -23.56
C ASP A 115 7.90 0.13 -22.57
N VAL A 116 8.32 -1.02 -23.09
CA VAL A 116 8.68 -2.21 -22.32
C VAL A 116 9.79 -1.94 -21.28
N ARG A 117 10.53 -0.84 -21.40
CA ARG A 117 11.57 -0.45 -20.44
C ARG A 117 11.03 0.37 -19.27
N ARG A 118 9.74 0.70 -19.25
CA ARG A 118 9.12 1.46 -18.17
C ARG A 118 8.07 0.63 -17.46
N TYR A 119 7.98 0.87 -16.16
CA TYR A 119 7.06 0.15 -15.29
C TYR A 119 5.93 1.07 -14.84
N GLN A 120 4.72 0.58 -14.94
CA GLN A 120 3.52 1.28 -14.53
C GLN A 120 3.22 1.04 -13.06
N VAL A 121 2.74 2.08 -12.40
CA VAL A 121 2.16 2.03 -11.06
C VAL A 121 0.76 2.61 -11.14
N GLY A 122 -0.18 1.99 -10.44
CA GLY A 122 -1.59 2.30 -10.58
C GLY A 122 -2.40 2.14 -9.30
N VAL A 123 -3.66 2.55 -9.43
CA VAL A 123 -4.68 2.47 -8.37
C VAL A 123 -5.94 1.89 -9.01
N GLY A 124 -6.55 0.88 -8.38
CA GLY A 124 -7.75 0.23 -8.92
C GLY A 124 -7.54 -0.38 -10.32
N GLY A 125 -6.31 -0.81 -10.64
CA GLY A 125 -5.94 -1.37 -11.95
C GLY A 125 -5.69 -0.34 -13.05
N ALA A 126 -5.89 0.97 -12.81
CA ALA A 126 -5.57 2.02 -13.76
C ALA A 126 -4.15 2.54 -13.54
N ALA A 127 -3.34 2.57 -14.60
CA ALA A 127 -2.01 3.17 -14.55
C ALA A 127 -2.10 4.68 -14.35
N VAL A 128 -1.39 5.21 -13.36
CA VAL A 128 -1.32 6.65 -13.07
C VAL A 128 0.07 7.22 -13.31
N LEU A 129 1.10 6.38 -13.24
CA LEU A 129 2.49 6.76 -13.53
C LEU A 129 3.24 5.67 -14.28
N SER A 130 4.24 6.10 -15.04
CA SER A 130 5.22 5.26 -15.71
C SER A 130 6.61 5.65 -15.21
N LEU A 131 7.32 4.69 -14.62
CA LEU A 131 8.56 4.88 -13.87
C LEU A 131 9.74 4.21 -14.57
N HIS A 132 10.93 4.73 -14.29
CA HIS A 132 12.18 4.05 -14.61
C HIS A 132 12.28 2.73 -13.82
N PRO A 133 12.88 1.64 -14.37
CA PRO A 133 12.97 0.35 -13.69
C PRO A 133 13.58 0.42 -12.28
N LEU A 134 14.66 1.18 -12.10
CA LEU A 134 15.29 1.34 -10.79
C LEU A 134 14.40 2.08 -9.79
N VAL A 135 13.60 3.06 -10.23
CA VAL A 135 12.65 3.77 -9.36
C VAL A 135 11.51 2.84 -8.96
N TRP A 136 10.99 2.07 -9.91
CA TRP A 136 9.97 1.07 -9.65
C TRP A 136 10.47 0.00 -8.66
N LEU A 137 11.68 -0.50 -8.85
CA LEU A 137 12.28 -1.51 -7.97
C LEU A 137 12.55 -0.96 -6.56
N ALA A 138 13.04 0.28 -6.45
CA ALA A 138 13.19 0.98 -5.19
C ALA A 138 11.85 1.12 -4.46
N LEU A 139 10.81 1.62 -5.14
CA LEU A 139 9.47 1.75 -4.56
C LEU A 139 8.92 0.38 -4.12
N PHE A 140 9.05 -0.63 -4.97
CA PHE A 140 8.57 -1.98 -4.69
C PHE A 140 9.26 -2.61 -3.48
N SER A 141 10.56 -2.33 -3.29
CA SER A 141 11.38 -2.88 -2.20
C SER A 141 11.30 -2.09 -0.90
N ALA A 142 10.96 -0.80 -0.97
CA ALA A 142 10.94 0.14 0.17
C ALA A 142 10.19 -0.36 1.43
N PRO A 143 9.03 -1.07 1.35
CA PRO A 143 8.36 -1.59 2.55
C PRO A 143 9.24 -2.52 3.38
N GLY A 144 10.21 -3.18 2.74
CA GLY A 144 11.14 -4.11 3.37
C GLY A 144 12.26 -3.43 4.12
N GLU A 145 12.48 -2.12 3.93
CA GLU A 145 13.65 -1.41 4.42
C GLU A 145 13.32 -0.35 5.47
N ALA A 146 14.36 0.07 6.21
CA ALA A 146 14.25 1.02 7.32
C ALA A 146 14.08 2.47 6.83
N ASP A 147 14.84 2.82 5.78
CA ASP A 147 14.95 4.13 5.17
C ASP A 147 15.28 4.00 3.67
N LEU A 148 15.34 5.13 2.97
CA LEU A 148 15.64 5.17 1.54
C LEU A 148 17.09 4.77 1.26
N THR A 149 18.02 5.04 2.18
CA THR A 149 19.42 4.61 2.04
C THR A 149 19.52 3.10 1.95
N SER A 150 18.92 2.41 2.93
CA SER A 150 18.83 0.95 2.97
C SER A 150 18.10 0.39 1.75
N THR A 151 17.09 1.12 1.23
CA THR A 151 16.38 0.74 0.00
C THR A 151 17.30 0.75 -1.20
N CYS A 152 18.06 1.83 -1.41
CA CYS A 152 19.00 1.96 -2.51
C CYS A 152 20.13 0.91 -2.43
N ASP A 153 20.68 0.68 -1.23
CA ASP A 153 21.75 -0.29 -1.00
C ASP A 153 21.32 -1.75 -1.20
N ALA A 154 20.04 -2.05 -0.96
CA ALA A 154 19.50 -3.41 -1.09
C ALA A 154 19.19 -3.82 -2.53
N LEU A 155 19.22 -2.88 -3.49
CA LEU A 155 18.87 -3.20 -4.87
C LEU A 155 19.98 -4.02 -5.55
N PRO A 156 19.61 -5.04 -6.34
CA PRO A 156 20.58 -5.84 -7.09
C PRO A 156 21.19 -5.09 -8.29
N GLU A 157 20.59 -3.98 -8.70
CA GLU A 157 20.93 -3.21 -9.89
C GLU A 157 21.06 -1.72 -9.57
N GLY A 158 22.00 -1.05 -10.24
CA GLY A 158 22.29 0.37 -10.06
C GLY A 158 23.28 0.66 -8.92
N SER A 159 23.98 1.78 -9.01
CA SER A 159 24.75 2.30 -7.88
C SER A 159 23.84 3.08 -6.92
N TYR A 160 24.23 3.20 -5.64
CA TYR A 160 23.49 3.99 -4.65
C TYR A 160 23.14 5.40 -5.17
N ASP A 161 24.14 6.15 -5.64
CA ASP A 161 23.97 7.53 -6.08
C ASP A 161 23.04 7.64 -7.30
N GLU A 162 23.12 6.68 -8.22
CA GLU A 162 22.25 6.61 -9.39
C GLU A 162 20.80 6.35 -8.99
N VAL A 163 20.55 5.31 -8.18
CA VAL A 163 19.21 4.96 -7.72
C VAL A 163 18.61 6.10 -6.91
N LEU A 164 19.37 6.66 -5.97
CA LEU A 164 18.91 7.76 -5.12
C LEU A 164 18.57 9.00 -5.97
N GLY A 165 19.43 9.38 -6.91
CA GLY A 165 19.17 10.50 -7.81
C GLY A 165 17.88 10.31 -8.61
N LEU A 166 17.70 9.13 -9.21
CA LEU A 166 16.48 8.79 -9.94
C LEU A 166 15.22 8.80 -9.06
N VAL A 167 15.30 8.28 -7.84
CA VAL A 167 14.18 8.28 -6.90
C VAL A 167 13.81 9.69 -6.45
N VAL A 168 14.81 10.53 -6.14
CA VAL A 168 14.59 11.93 -5.75
C VAL A 168 13.96 12.71 -6.89
N ASP A 169 14.41 12.52 -8.13
CA ASP A 169 13.84 13.18 -9.32
C ASP A 169 12.39 12.73 -9.57
N ALA A 170 12.06 11.47 -9.28
CA ALA A 170 10.71 10.92 -9.43
C ALA A 170 9.78 11.20 -8.23
N LEU A 171 10.31 11.71 -7.12
CA LEU A 171 9.58 11.77 -5.85
C LEU A 171 8.32 12.64 -5.92
N HIS A 172 8.40 13.84 -6.52
CA HIS A 172 7.22 14.71 -6.65
C HIS A 172 6.16 14.18 -7.60
N PRO A 173 6.48 13.69 -8.82
CA PRO A 173 5.51 12.99 -9.64
C PRO A 173 4.80 11.86 -8.88
N MET A 174 5.55 11.05 -8.12
CA MET A 174 4.97 9.96 -7.32
C MET A 174 4.04 10.47 -6.19
N LEU A 175 4.43 11.53 -5.49
CA LEU A 175 3.61 12.15 -4.44
C LEU A 175 2.33 12.78 -5.01
N ALA A 176 2.44 13.53 -6.11
CA ALA A 176 1.29 14.18 -6.75
C ALA A 176 0.28 13.16 -7.30
N ALA A 177 0.77 12.03 -7.83
CA ALA A 177 -0.06 10.91 -8.25
C ALA A 177 -0.59 10.06 -7.06
N GLY A 178 -0.13 10.33 -5.84
CA GLY A 178 -0.52 9.61 -4.62
C GLY A 178 -0.07 8.14 -4.56
N VAL A 179 0.93 7.76 -5.36
CA VAL A 179 1.42 6.36 -5.36
C VAL A 179 2.46 6.09 -4.28
N VAL A 180 2.91 7.13 -3.56
CA VAL A 180 3.87 7.04 -2.47
C VAL A 180 3.54 8.04 -1.37
N ALA A 181 3.85 7.69 -0.12
CA ALA A 181 4.02 8.65 0.97
C ALA A 181 5.47 8.60 1.48
N VAL A 182 5.98 9.74 1.93
CA VAL A 182 7.26 9.80 2.67
C VAL A 182 6.94 9.62 4.14
N ASP A 183 7.66 8.74 4.82
CA ASP A 183 7.51 8.52 6.25
C ASP A 183 8.87 8.57 6.95
N VAL A 184 8.87 8.75 8.26
CA VAL A 184 10.11 8.70 9.05
C VAL A 184 10.72 7.30 9.00
N ARG A 185 12.05 7.26 9.10
CA ARG A 185 12.82 6.02 9.25
C ARG A 185 12.22 5.16 10.36
N ARG A 186 12.27 3.85 10.16
CA ARG A 186 11.97 2.86 11.20
C ARG A 186 13.21 2.13 11.66
N ASP A 187 13.12 1.50 12.82
CA ASP A 187 14.15 0.58 13.26
C ASP A 187 14.23 -0.62 12.31
N ALA A 188 15.44 -1.00 11.94
CA ALA A 188 15.68 -2.13 11.09
C ALA A 188 15.44 -3.42 11.88
N GLY A 189 14.24 -4.00 11.78
CA GLY A 189 13.98 -5.35 12.29
C GLY A 189 14.52 -6.45 11.37
N GLU A 190 14.70 -7.67 11.87
CA GLU A 190 14.97 -8.82 11.02
C GLU A 190 13.66 -9.41 10.51
N PHE A 191 13.64 -9.93 9.29
CA PHE A 191 12.47 -10.64 8.80
C PHE A 191 12.32 -11.96 9.55
N VAL A 192 11.11 -12.23 10.03
CA VAL A 192 10.80 -13.52 10.67
C VAL A 192 10.77 -14.59 9.58
N GLU A 193 11.19 -15.80 9.93
CA GLU A 193 10.95 -16.95 9.06
C GLU A 193 9.44 -17.13 8.86
N VAL A 194 9.05 -17.43 7.63
CA VAL A 194 7.64 -17.59 7.26
C VAL A 194 7.03 -18.73 8.08
N ALA A 195 5.93 -18.46 8.77
CA ALA A 195 5.24 -19.47 9.56
C ALA A 195 4.86 -20.68 8.69
N GLN A 196 4.97 -21.89 9.25
CA GLN A 196 4.56 -23.10 8.54
C GLN A 196 3.04 -23.09 8.33
N SER A 197 2.63 -23.40 7.10
CA SER A 197 1.22 -23.55 6.75
C SER A 197 0.59 -24.69 7.54
N THR A 198 -0.57 -24.48 8.13
CA THR A 198 -1.35 -25.55 8.77
C THR A 198 -2.24 -26.25 7.75
N ASP A 199 -2.43 -27.56 7.84
CA ASP A 199 -3.42 -28.24 7.01
C ASP A 199 -4.84 -27.84 7.43
N GLY A 200 -5.67 -27.43 6.46
CA GLY A 200 -7.10 -27.14 6.67
C GLY A 200 -7.44 -25.75 7.22
N GLY A 201 -6.49 -24.82 7.29
CA GLY A 201 -6.75 -23.42 7.66
C GLY A 201 -7.27 -22.56 6.50
N VAL A 202 -7.65 -21.32 6.82
CA VAL A 202 -8.02 -20.28 5.84
C VAL A 202 -6.79 -19.88 5.05
N ILE A 203 -6.91 -19.82 3.72
CA ILE A 203 -5.85 -19.39 2.82
C ILE A 203 -5.83 -17.87 2.74
N TYR A 204 -4.67 -17.29 3.00
CA TYR A 204 -4.38 -15.88 2.78
C TYR A 204 -3.28 -15.72 1.72
N PRO A 205 -3.46 -14.85 0.72
CA PRO A 205 -2.38 -14.47 -0.16
C PRO A 205 -1.40 -13.54 0.56
N VAL A 206 -0.12 -13.75 0.31
CA VAL A 206 0.99 -12.97 0.86
C VAL A 206 1.78 -12.36 -0.28
N GLY A 207 2.07 -11.07 -0.15
CA GLY A 207 2.95 -10.31 -1.02
C GLY A 207 2.30 -9.12 -1.71
N HIS A 208 3.14 -8.27 -2.29
CA HIS A 208 2.73 -7.11 -3.07
C HIS A 208 2.85 -7.42 -4.56
N ALA A 209 1.80 -7.16 -5.34
CA ALA A 209 1.84 -7.31 -6.79
C ALA A 209 2.73 -6.25 -7.44
N GLY A 210 3.72 -6.71 -8.22
CA GLY A 210 4.55 -5.90 -9.09
C GLY A 210 4.01 -5.81 -10.52
N GLY A 211 3.13 -6.74 -10.91
CA GLY A 211 2.50 -6.81 -12.23
C GLY A 211 3.26 -7.69 -13.23
N PRO A 212 2.78 -7.78 -14.48
CA PRO A 212 3.42 -8.55 -15.55
C PRO A 212 4.79 -7.97 -15.96
N VAL A 213 5.68 -8.84 -16.40
CA VAL A 213 6.96 -8.48 -16.98
C VAL A 213 7.04 -9.04 -18.39
N TYR A 214 7.13 -8.15 -19.36
CA TYR A 214 7.27 -8.46 -20.78
C TYR A 214 8.73 -8.31 -21.19
N ALA A 215 9.18 -9.20 -22.07
CA ALA A 215 10.47 -9.13 -22.74
C ALA A 215 10.44 -8.12 -23.90
N LEU A 216 11.61 -7.77 -24.45
CA LEU A 216 11.74 -6.78 -25.53
C LEU A 216 11.00 -7.16 -26.82
N ASP A 217 10.69 -8.45 -27.01
CA ASP A 217 9.89 -8.95 -28.13
C ASP A 217 8.38 -8.87 -27.88
N GLY A 218 7.95 -8.31 -26.74
CA GLY A 218 6.57 -8.19 -26.31
C GLY A 218 6.02 -9.47 -25.66
N GLY A 219 6.81 -10.54 -25.55
CA GLY A 219 6.39 -11.77 -24.91
C GLY A 219 6.28 -11.61 -23.39
N LEU A 220 5.14 -12.02 -22.81
CA LEU A 220 5.01 -12.12 -21.36
C LEU A 220 6.03 -13.14 -20.82
N ARG A 221 6.94 -12.68 -19.96
CA ARG A 221 7.96 -13.51 -19.32
C ARG A 221 7.46 -14.09 -18.00
N SER A 222 6.92 -13.24 -17.13
CA SER A 222 6.50 -13.61 -15.78
C SER A 222 5.55 -12.56 -15.19
N TYR A 223 5.02 -12.83 -14.00
CA TYR A 223 4.43 -11.85 -13.11
C TYR A 223 5.31 -11.72 -11.87
N HIS A 224 5.47 -10.50 -11.36
CA HIS A 224 6.27 -10.26 -10.15
C HIS A 224 5.39 -10.11 -8.91
N VAL A 225 5.73 -10.83 -7.84
CA VAL A 225 5.15 -10.66 -6.50
C VAL A 225 6.26 -10.56 -5.47
N ARG A 226 6.24 -9.54 -4.61
CA ARG A 226 7.24 -9.37 -3.53
C ARG A 226 6.73 -9.91 -2.21
N VAL A 227 7.53 -10.73 -1.54
CA VAL A 227 7.32 -11.21 -0.17
C VAL A 227 8.59 -10.92 0.63
N GLY A 228 8.50 -10.05 1.64
CA GLY A 228 9.66 -9.52 2.34
C GLY A 228 10.65 -8.85 1.38
N ARG A 229 11.93 -9.26 1.39
CA ARG A 229 12.95 -8.78 0.44
C ARG A 229 12.99 -9.53 -0.89
N ARG A 230 12.20 -10.60 -1.04
CA ARG A 230 12.28 -11.47 -2.22
C ARG A 230 11.24 -11.07 -3.25
N VAL A 231 11.67 -10.98 -4.50
CA VAL A 231 10.76 -10.90 -5.66
C VAL A 231 10.65 -12.30 -6.24
N HIS A 232 9.41 -12.78 -6.37
CA HIS A 232 9.07 -14.06 -6.97
C HIS A 232 8.58 -13.82 -8.40
N GLU A 233 9.22 -14.48 -9.35
CA GLU A 233 8.70 -14.64 -10.72
C GLU A 233 7.66 -15.77 -10.71
N LEU A 234 6.43 -15.45 -11.08
CA LEU A 234 5.32 -16.38 -11.22
C LEU A 234 4.98 -16.56 -12.70
N ASP A 235 4.64 -17.79 -13.08
CA ASP A 235 3.99 -18.00 -14.38
C ASP A 235 2.52 -17.56 -14.35
N GLU A 236 1.86 -17.66 -15.50
CA GLU A 236 0.45 -17.30 -15.65
C GLU A 236 -0.50 -18.09 -14.72
N VAL A 237 -0.24 -19.38 -14.51
CA VAL A 237 -1.07 -20.25 -13.66
C VAL A 237 -0.87 -19.91 -12.20
N GLU A 238 0.38 -19.75 -11.77
CA GLU A 238 0.75 -19.40 -10.40
C GLU A 238 0.20 -18.02 -10.03
N TYR A 239 0.38 -17.01 -10.88
CA TYR A 239 -0.15 -15.68 -10.63
C TYR A 239 -1.68 -15.67 -10.55
N PHE A 240 -2.35 -16.45 -11.39
CA PHE A 240 -3.81 -16.58 -11.34
C PHE A 240 -4.30 -17.25 -10.06
N CYS A 241 -3.60 -18.28 -9.58
CA CYS A 241 -3.89 -18.92 -8.29
C CYS A 241 -3.74 -17.92 -7.14
N TRP A 242 -2.65 -17.15 -7.14
CA TRP A 242 -2.39 -16.11 -6.13
C TRP A 242 -3.45 -15.00 -6.16
N GLN A 243 -3.80 -14.49 -7.33
CA GLN A 243 -4.86 -13.47 -7.47
C GLN A 243 -6.25 -13.99 -7.09
N THR A 244 -6.56 -15.26 -7.38
CA THR A 244 -7.85 -15.85 -7.00
C THR A 244 -8.01 -15.91 -5.48
N ALA A 245 -6.90 -16.11 -4.75
CA ALA A 245 -6.93 -16.07 -3.29
C ALA A 245 -7.24 -14.68 -2.72
N HIS A 246 -6.95 -13.59 -3.44
CA HIS A 246 -7.42 -12.24 -3.07
C HIS A 246 -8.91 -12.05 -3.33
N ALA A 247 -9.47 -12.70 -4.34
CA ALA A 247 -10.84 -12.43 -4.79
C ALA A 247 -11.93 -13.03 -3.90
N HIS A 248 -11.64 -14.11 -3.17
CA HIS A 248 -12.66 -14.87 -2.44
C HIS A 248 -12.80 -14.50 -0.97
N SER A 249 -11.99 -13.58 -0.47
CA SER A 249 -12.02 -13.16 0.93
C SER A 249 -13.26 -12.33 1.32
N ALA A 250 -14.23 -12.23 0.41
CA ALA A 250 -15.45 -11.43 0.49
C ALA A 250 -16.77 -12.25 0.45
N VAL A 251 -16.74 -13.58 0.51
CA VAL A 251 -17.98 -14.38 0.51
C VAL A 251 -18.49 -14.57 1.93
N ASP A 252 -19.73 -14.15 2.17
CA ASP A 252 -20.45 -14.04 3.46
C ASP A 252 -20.82 -15.41 4.10
N ASP A 253 -20.24 -16.51 3.64
CA ASP A 253 -20.55 -17.83 4.17
C ASP A 253 -19.57 -18.19 5.30
N ASP A 254 -20.08 -18.76 6.40
CA ASP A 254 -19.30 -19.35 7.50
C ASP A 254 -18.33 -20.49 7.05
N THR A 255 -18.13 -20.66 5.75
CA THR A 255 -17.25 -21.65 5.15
C THR A 255 -15.84 -21.06 5.02
N PRO A 256 -14.84 -21.63 5.72
CA PRO A 256 -13.45 -21.20 5.58
C PRO A 256 -12.98 -21.33 4.13
N PHE A 257 -12.32 -20.29 3.60
CA PHE A 257 -11.69 -20.37 2.29
C PHE A 257 -10.37 -21.14 2.38
N ASP A 258 -10.48 -22.47 2.47
CA ASP A 258 -9.34 -23.38 2.56
C ASP A 258 -8.73 -23.72 1.19
N ARG A 259 -7.71 -24.58 1.17
CA ARG A 259 -7.05 -25.03 -0.07
C ARG A 259 -8.04 -25.68 -1.04
N ARG A 260 -9.00 -26.46 -0.55
CA ARG A 260 -9.98 -27.17 -1.39
C ARG A 260 -10.92 -26.16 -2.05
N ALA A 261 -11.43 -25.19 -1.29
CA ALA A 261 -12.27 -24.11 -1.80
C ALA A 261 -11.55 -23.29 -2.88
N LEU A 262 -10.26 -22.96 -2.68
CA LEU A 262 -9.44 -22.29 -3.69
C LEU A 262 -9.34 -23.09 -4.99
N VAL A 263 -9.05 -24.40 -4.91
CA VAL A 263 -8.95 -25.28 -6.09
C VAL A 263 -10.31 -25.41 -6.80
N GLU A 264 -11.40 -25.58 -6.07
CA GLU A 264 -12.75 -25.64 -6.62
C GLU A 264 -13.09 -24.34 -7.37
N GLN A 265 -12.80 -23.18 -6.77
CA GLN A 265 -12.99 -21.88 -7.40
C GLN A 265 -12.15 -21.72 -8.68
N LEU A 266 -10.90 -22.16 -8.65
CA LEU A 266 -10.01 -22.12 -9.81
C LEU A 266 -10.54 -22.98 -10.97
N HIS A 267 -11.11 -24.16 -10.69
CA HIS A 267 -11.77 -24.97 -11.72
C HIS A 267 -13.00 -24.28 -12.31
N LEU A 268 -13.85 -23.67 -11.48
CA LEU A 268 -15.02 -22.92 -11.96
C LEU A 268 -14.60 -21.77 -12.88
N VAL A 269 -13.55 -21.05 -12.51
CA VAL A 269 -13.01 -19.96 -13.34
C VAL A 269 -12.39 -20.50 -14.62
N ALA A 270 -11.62 -21.58 -14.55
CA ALA A 270 -11.01 -22.25 -15.71
C ALA A 270 -12.05 -22.65 -16.76
N ASP A 271 -13.19 -23.20 -16.32
CA ASP A 271 -14.29 -23.59 -17.19
C ASP A 271 -14.99 -22.36 -17.80
N ARG A 272 -15.16 -21.28 -17.04
CA ARG A 272 -15.76 -20.03 -17.52
C ARG A 272 -14.91 -19.34 -18.58
N VAL A 273 -13.58 -19.28 -18.39
CA VAL A 273 -12.67 -18.57 -19.30
C VAL A 273 -12.06 -19.48 -20.38
N GLY A 274 -12.30 -20.80 -20.31
CA GLY A 274 -11.76 -21.76 -21.25
C GLY A 274 -10.24 -21.99 -21.17
N ASN A 275 -9.58 -21.59 -20.07
CA ASN A 275 -8.13 -21.73 -19.92
C ASN A 275 -7.77 -23.15 -19.45
N ARG A 276 -7.30 -23.98 -20.39
CA ARG A 276 -6.93 -25.39 -20.12
C ARG A 276 -5.79 -25.54 -19.11
N LYS A 277 -4.90 -24.54 -18.97
CA LYS A 277 -3.79 -24.61 -18.01
C LYS A 277 -4.28 -24.58 -16.56
N LEU A 278 -5.42 -23.92 -16.30
CA LEU A 278 -6.03 -23.83 -14.97
C LEU A 278 -6.84 -25.08 -14.57
N ARG A 279 -6.93 -26.13 -15.42
CA ARG A 279 -7.65 -27.38 -15.10
C ARG A 279 -6.93 -28.31 -14.13
N LYS A 280 -5.68 -27.97 -13.78
CA LYS A 280 -4.86 -28.69 -12.79
C LYS A 280 -4.09 -27.66 -11.94
N PRO A 281 -4.79 -26.84 -11.14
CA PRO A 281 -4.16 -25.76 -10.38
C PRO A 281 -3.37 -26.29 -9.15
N GLU A 282 -3.57 -27.54 -8.74
CA GLU A 282 -3.02 -28.08 -7.50
C GLU A 282 -1.50 -27.95 -7.38
N PRO A 283 -0.68 -28.28 -8.41
CA PRO A 283 0.76 -28.11 -8.32
C PRO A 283 1.19 -26.65 -8.13
N ALA A 284 0.47 -25.70 -8.73
CA ALA A 284 0.72 -24.27 -8.59
C ALA A 284 0.36 -23.80 -7.18
N VAL A 285 -0.82 -24.17 -6.66
CA VAL A 285 -1.24 -23.88 -5.28
C VAL A 285 -0.24 -24.43 -4.27
N ASP A 286 0.19 -25.68 -4.43
CA ASP A 286 1.18 -26.29 -3.52
C ASP A 286 2.55 -25.61 -3.64
N GLY A 287 2.93 -25.18 -4.84
CA GLY A 287 4.15 -24.40 -5.07
C GLY A 287 4.12 -23.04 -4.39
N LEU A 288 2.99 -22.35 -4.41
CA LEU A 288 2.81 -21.06 -3.73
C LEU A 288 2.81 -21.21 -2.20
N LEU A 289 2.16 -22.24 -1.67
CA LEU A 289 2.18 -22.56 -0.24
C LEU A 289 3.62 -22.85 0.25
N ARG A 290 4.38 -23.68 -0.48
CA ARG A 290 5.78 -23.97 -0.15
C ARG A 290 6.69 -22.75 -0.20
N ARG A 291 6.42 -21.80 -1.09
CA ARG A 291 7.20 -20.56 -1.25
C ARG A 291 6.73 -19.43 -0.33
N GLY A 292 5.64 -19.61 0.41
CA GLY A 292 5.08 -18.61 1.32
C GLY A 292 4.33 -17.46 0.63
N LEU A 293 3.91 -17.63 -0.63
CA LEU A 293 3.04 -16.67 -1.33
C LEU A 293 1.56 -16.90 -1.02
N LEU A 294 1.23 -18.10 -0.56
CA LEU A 294 -0.02 -18.43 0.11
C LEU A 294 0.34 -18.95 1.49
N VAL A 295 -0.48 -18.65 2.50
CA VAL A 295 -0.38 -19.24 3.83
C VAL A 295 -1.74 -19.75 4.27
N SER A 296 -1.78 -20.95 4.83
CA SER A 296 -2.96 -21.45 5.52
C SER A 296 -2.82 -21.21 7.01
N ALA A 297 -3.80 -20.52 7.60
CA ALA A 297 -3.81 -20.18 9.02
C ALA A 297 -5.14 -20.54 9.68
N ASP A 298 -5.07 -20.98 10.94
CA ASP A 298 -6.24 -21.23 11.76
C ASP A 298 -6.99 -19.90 12.05
N PRO A 299 -8.27 -19.77 11.64
CA PRO A 299 -9.07 -18.56 11.89
C PRO A 299 -9.28 -18.26 13.38
N SER A 300 -9.06 -19.23 14.27
CA SER A 300 -9.20 -19.06 15.72
C SER A 300 -8.04 -18.30 16.38
N GLY A 301 -7.00 -17.94 15.62
CA GLY A 301 -5.91 -17.09 16.11
C GLY A 301 -4.58 -17.83 16.26
N GLY A 302 -4.11 -18.47 15.19
CA GLY A 302 -2.76 -19.03 15.15
C GLY A 302 -1.72 -17.96 15.48
N ARG A 303 -1.15 -18.03 16.69
CA ARG A 303 -0.12 -17.09 17.17
C ARG A 303 1.01 -16.93 16.16
N ASP A 304 1.43 -18.05 15.58
CA ASP A 304 2.53 -18.09 14.60
C ASP A 304 2.21 -17.23 13.37
N PHE A 305 0.96 -17.24 12.89
CA PHE A 305 0.53 -16.37 11.78
C PHE A 305 0.55 -14.90 12.21
N THR A 306 -0.07 -14.54 13.34
CA THR A 306 -0.14 -13.12 13.71
C THR A 306 1.23 -12.53 14.07
N THR A 307 2.18 -13.34 14.53
CA THR A 307 3.57 -12.89 14.76
C THR A 307 4.44 -12.93 13.49
N GLY A 308 4.12 -13.78 12.53
CA GLY A 308 4.93 -13.99 11.31
C GLY A 308 4.59 -13.04 10.15
N TYR A 309 3.42 -12.38 10.21
CA TYR A 309 2.96 -11.49 9.15
C TYR A 309 2.61 -10.09 9.68
N ARG A 310 2.57 -9.13 8.76
CA ARG A 310 2.11 -7.75 8.98
C ARG A 310 1.20 -7.32 7.84
N LEU A 311 0.37 -6.31 8.09
CA LEU A 311 -0.44 -5.69 7.05
C LEU A 311 0.28 -4.49 6.45
N GLN A 312 0.24 -4.36 5.13
CA GLN A 312 0.64 -3.16 4.42
C GLN A 312 -0.57 -2.61 3.67
N SER A 313 -0.77 -1.31 3.77
CA SER A 313 -1.95 -0.65 3.22
C SER A 313 -1.58 0.04 1.93
N LEU A 314 -2.46 -0.13 0.96
CA LEU A 314 -2.42 0.55 -0.31
C LEU A 314 -3.50 1.63 -0.25
N ASN A 315 -3.21 2.82 -0.77
CA ASN A 315 -4.03 4.04 -0.72
C ASN A 315 -4.02 4.82 0.62
N HIS A 316 -4.67 5.98 0.61
CA HIS A 316 -4.88 6.88 1.75
C HIS A 316 -6.27 6.72 2.37
N GLY A 317 -6.38 7.08 3.66
CA GLY A 317 -7.66 7.18 4.34
C GLY A 317 -8.25 8.53 3.97
N LEU A 318 -9.40 8.53 3.30
CA LEU A 318 -10.09 9.75 2.89
C LEU A 318 -11.11 10.22 3.94
N GLY A 319 -11.18 9.52 5.06
CA GLY A 319 -12.06 9.82 6.18
C GLY A 319 -13.49 9.36 5.98
N PHE A 320 -14.39 10.00 6.72
CA PHE A 320 -15.78 9.58 6.84
C PHE A 320 -16.69 10.44 5.94
N GLN A 321 -17.55 9.78 5.15
CA GLN A 321 -18.62 10.47 4.43
C GLN A 321 -19.95 10.43 5.21
N PRO A 322 -20.77 11.50 5.14
CA PRO A 322 -22.14 11.49 5.67
C PRO A 322 -22.93 10.30 5.10
N GLY A 323 -23.41 9.42 5.98
CA GLY A 323 -24.01 8.13 5.61
C GLY A 323 -23.33 6.90 6.21
N ASP A 324 -22.40 7.08 7.15
CA ASP A 324 -21.75 6.01 7.93
C ASP A 324 -20.68 5.19 7.20
N TYR A 325 -20.01 5.80 6.21
CA TYR A 325 -19.01 5.11 5.40
C TYR A 325 -17.64 5.76 5.46
N TYR A 326 -16.63 4.98 5.86
CA TYR A 326 -15.23 5.33 5.67
C TYR A 326 -14.81 5.15 4.22
N GLN A 327 -14.00 6.06 3.71
CA GLN A 327 -13.46 6.01 2.35
C GLN A 327 -11.96 5.75 2.36
N ILE A 328 -11.52 4.90 1.45
CA ILE A 328 -10.12 4.62 1.15
C ILE A 328 -9.91 5.00 -0.32
N GLY A 329 -8.83 5.75 -0.61
CA GLY A 329 -8.57 6.25 -1.96
C GLY A 329 -7.35 7.15 -2.03
N GLN A 330 -7.29 8.04 -3.02
CA GLN A 330 -6.12 8.89 -3.27
C GLN A 330 -6.40 10.34 -2.87
N VAL A 331 -5.41 11.05 -2.34
CA VAL A 331 -5.58 12.44 -1.88
C VAL A 331 -5.95 13.38 -3.04
N SER A 332 -5.40 13.13 -4.23
CA SER A 332 -5.65 13.92 -5.45
C SER A 332 -6.80 13.38 -6.30
N HIS A 333 -7.23 12.14 -6.05
CA HIS A 333 -8.29 11.49 -6.81
C HIS A 333 -9.21 10.78 -5.84
N ALA A 334 -10.45 11.26 -5.71
CA ALA A 334 -11.53 10.46 -5.17
C ALA A 334 -11.89 9.33 -6.17
N LEU A 335 -10.93 8.45 -6.49
CA LEU A 335 -11.19 7.08 -6.91
C LEU A 335 -11.71 6.28 -5.69
N ALA A 336 -12.64 6.88 -4.95
CA ALA A 336 -13.54 6.11 -4.12
C ALA A 336 -14.49 5.46 -5.11
N THR A 337 -14.13 4.29 -5.62
CA THR A 337 -15.19 3.29 -5.66
C THR A 337 -15.46 3.07 -4.18
N PRO A 338 -16.57 3.55 -3.59
CA PRO A 338 -16.93 3.04 -2.27
C PRO A 338 -16.84 1.53 -2.43
N LEU A 339 -16.02 0.82 -1.65
CA LEU A 339 -16.27 -0.62 -1.56
C LEU A 339 -17.71 -0.63 -1.06
N GLN A 340 -18.65 -0.92 -1.97
CA GLN A 340 -20.04 -0.75 -1.63
C GLN A 340 -20.22 -1.67 -0.43
N PRO A 341 -20.66 -1.15 0.73
CA PRO A 341 -21.08 -2.03 1.79
C PRO A 341 -22.06 -2.97 1.11
N THR A 342 -21.88 -4.28 1.31
CA THR A 342 -22.93 -5.20 0.92
C THR A 342 -24.22 -4.67 1.58
N PRO A 343 -25.39 -4.77 0.93
CA PRO A 343 -26.64 -4.18 1.42
C PRO A 343 -27.03 -4.57 2.87
N LEU A 344 -26.29 -5.50 3.48
CA LEU A 344 -26.46 -6.01 4.83
C LEU A 344 -25.45 -5.45 5.87
N SER A 345 -24.38 -4.73 5.47
CA SER A 345 -23.26 -4.42 6.38
C SER A 345 -23.16 -2.99 6.91
N GLY A 346 -23.98 -2.01 6.47
CA GLY A 346 -24.02 -0.69 7.11
C GLY A 346 -22.67 0.04 7.23
N GLY A 347 -21.78 -0.18 6.26
CA GLY A 347 -20.45 0.44 6.19
C GLY A 347 -19.30 -0.48 6.54
N PHE A 348 -18.08 0.06 6.54
CA PHE A 348 -16.93 -0.68 7.02
C PHE A 348 -16.95 -0.73 8.53
N ASP A 349 -16.72 -1.92 9.08
CA ASP A 349 -16.44 -2.11 10.50
C ASP A 349 -15.32 -1.14 10.94
N PRO A 350 -15.48 -0.35 12.03
CA PRO A 350 -14.40 0.47 12.57
C PRO A 350 -13.10 -0.30 12.81
N LEU A 351 -13.18 -1.61 13.10
CA LEU A 351 -12.02 -2.50 13.19
C LEU A 351 -11.32 -2.69 11.83
N PHE A 352 -12.08 -2.79 10.73
CA PHE A 352 -11.53 -2.86 9.38
C PHE A 352 -10.72 -1.61 9.06
N VAL A 353 -11.32 -0.44 9.29
CA VAL A 353 -10.68 0.84 9.01
C VAL A 353 -9.48 1.03 9.91
N GLY A 354 -9.62 0.71 11.21
CA GLY A 354 -8.52 0.77 12.15
C GLY A 354 -7.37 -0.14 11.74
N LEU A 355 -7.64 -1.39 11.36
CA LEU A 355 -6.61 -2.32 10.93
C LEU A 355 -5.96 -1.90 9.62
N TRP A 356 -6.74 -1.47 8.62
CA TRP A 356 -6.21 -0.91 7.39
C TRP A 356 -5.33 0.31 7.65
N GLN A 357 -5.74 1.21 8.53
CA GLN A 357 -5.06 2.48 8.73
C GLN A 357 -3.81 2.34 9.62
N TRP A 358 -3.90 1.52 10.67
CA TRP A 358 -2.87 1.36 11.70
C TRP A 358 -2.01 0.12 11.52
N GLY A 359 -2.49 -0.91 10.83
CA GLY A 359 -1.78 -2.17 10.58
C GLY A 359 -0.34 -1.98 10.10
N PRO A 360 -0.06 -1.05 9.15
CA PRO A 360 1.30 -0.78 8.71
C PRO A 360 2.24 -0.21 9.78
N MET A 361 1.75 0.30 10.92
CA MET A 361 2.59 0.78 12.02
C MET A 361 3.21 -0.35 12.84
N PHE A 362 2.57 -1.51 12.81
CA PHE A 362 2.97 -2.62 13.63
C PHE A 362 3.98 -3.51 12.90
N GLY A 363 4.96 -4.03 13.64
CA GLY A 363 5.92 -4.99 13.11
C GLY A 363 5.26 -6.31 12.73
N THR A 364 4.19 -6.66 13.44
CA THR A 364 3.39 -7.88 13.30
C THR A 364 1.89 -7.59 13.40
N LEU A 365 1.04 -8.52 12.93
CA LEU A 365 -0.41 -8.47 13.16
C LEU A 365 -0.76 -8.65 14.64
N ALA A 366 0.06 -9.39 15.40
CA ALA A 366 -0.13 -9.59 16.84
C ALA A 366 0.03 -8.27 17.62
N ASP A 367 0.99 -7.43 17.22
CA ASP A 367 1.18 -6.10 17.82
C ASP A 367 0.02 -5.16 17.47
N ALA A 368 -0.58 -5.33 16.29
CA ALA A 368 -1.78 -4.58 15.89
C ALA A 368 -3.04 -5.03 16.64
N ASP A 369 -3.13 -6.30 17.02
CA ASP A 369 -4.33 -6.93 17.58
C ASP A 369 -4.79 -6.28 18.89
N ARG A 370 -3.89 -6.07 19.85
CA ARG A 370 -4.24 -5.49 21.16
C ARG A 370 -4.86 -4.08 21.06
N PRO A 371 -4.19 -3.06 20.48
CA PRO A 371 -4.73 -1.71 20.43
C PRO A 371 -5.99 -1.62 19.55
N LEU A 372 -6.15 -2.51 18.58
CA LEU A 372 -7.34 -2.55 17.74
C LEU A 372 -8.52 -3.20 18.47
N ARG A 373 -8.31 -4.29 19.22
CA ARG A 373 -9.34 -4.92 20.06
C ARG A 373 -9.88 -4.01 21.15
N GLU A 374 -9.00 -3.22 21.76
CA GLU A 374 -9.38 -2.19 22.75
C GLU A 374 -10.34 -1.16 22.14
N ARG A 375 -10.28 -0.93 20.82
CA ARG A 375 -11.14 0.00 20.09
C ARG A 375 -12.40 -0.65 19.50
N SER A 376 -12.40 -1.96 19.26
CA SER A 376 -13.46 -2.69 18.53
C SER A 376 -14.35 -3.56 19.40
N SER A 377 -14.48 -3.27 20.70
CA SER A 377 -15.26 -4.09 21.64
C SER A 377 -14.80 -5.56 21.71
N GLY A 378 -13.53 -5.84 21.43
CA GLY A 378 -12.93 -7.18 21.57
C GLY A 378 -13.09 -8.14 20.38
N ALA A 379 -13.67 -7.71 19.26
CA ALA A 379 -13.83 -8.55 18.07
C ALA A 379 -12.47 -9.10 17.56
N PRO A 380 -12.40 -10.37 17.12
CA PRO A 380 -11.17 -10.95 16.61
C PRO A 380 -10.76 -10.33 15.26
N LEU A 381 -9.45 -10.20 15.06
CA LEU A 381 -8.86 -9.51 13.92
C LEU A 381 -8.86 -10.34 12.62
N LEU A 382 -8.79 -11.67 12.72
CA LEU A 382 -8.68 -12.56 11.55
C LEU A 382 -9.89 -12.54 10.59
N PRO A 383 -11.15 -12.52 11.06
CA PRO A 383 -12.30 -12.35 10.17
C PRO A 383 -12.33 -11.01 9.42
N VAL A 384 -11.66 -9.99 9.97
CA VAL A 384 -11.54 -8.68 9.33
C VAL A 384 -10.42 -8.68 8.27
N LEU A 385 -9.34 -9.43 8.52
CA LEU A 385 -8.22 -9.55 7.57
C LEU A 385 -8.63 -10.15 6.24
N SER A 386 -9.49 -11.17 6.22
CA SER A 386 -9.99 -11.72 4.95
C SER A 386 -10.64 -10.61 4.13
N ARG A 387 -11.58 -9.85 4.72
CA ARG A 387 -12.26 -8.75 4.01
C ARG A 387 -11.30 -7.65 3.52
N LEU A 388 -10.17 -7.42 4.19
CA LEU A 388 -9.18 -6.41 3.80
C LEU A 388 -8.35 -6.79 2.58
N ILE A 389 -7.98 -8.07 2.48
CA ILE A 389 -7.07 -8.57 1.43
C ILE A 389 -7.87 -8.91 0.16
N SER A 390 -8.82 -8.05 -0.16
CA SER A 390 -9.81 -8.22 -1.23
C SER A 390 -9.19 -8.00 -2.63
N PRO A 391 -9.90 -8.31 -3.74
CA PRO A 391 -9.34 -8.23 -5.09
C PRO A 391 -8.99 -6.80 -5.52
N ASN A 392 -9.51 -5.79 -4.83
CA ASN A 392 -9.15 -4.39 -5.10
C ASN A 392 -7.78 -4.01 -4.53
N GLN A 393 -7.12 -4.93 -3.81
CA GLN A 393 -5.79 -4.76 -3.23
C GLN A 393 -5.66 -3.43 -2.47
N SER A 394 -6.62 -3.12 -1.59
CA SER A 394 -6.49 -1.97 -0.68
C SER A 394 -5.48 -2.23 0.45
N ALA A 395 -5.10 -3.48 0.67
CA ALA A 395 -4.00 -3.88 1.53
C ALA A 395 -3.47 -5.25 1.09
N TYR A 396 -2.28 -5.61 1.56
CA TYR A 396 -1.70 -6.93 1.39
C TYR A 396 -0.98 -7.38 2.65
N LEU A 397 -0.84 -8.69 2.82
CA LEU A 397 0.00 -9.28 3.86
C LEU A 397 1.44 -9.34 3.40
N ASP A 398 2.35 -9.01 4.29
CA ASP A 398 3.79 -9.17 4.10
C ASP A 398 4.39 -9.92 5.27
N VAL A 399 5.59 -10.45 5.09
CA VAL A 399 6.33 -11.09 6.19
C VAL A 399 6.67 -10.03 7.23
N ALA A 400 6.45 -10.37 8.50
CA ALA A 400 6.75 -9.50 9.61
C ALA A 400 8.25 -9.23 9.72
N ARG A 401 8.57 -8.09 10.35
CA ARG A 401 9.92 -7.82 10.85
C ARG A 401 9.85 -7.77 12.36
N VAL A 402 10.67 -8.56 13.04
CA VAL A 402 10.84 -8.50 14.49
C VAL A 402 12.19 -7.82 14.74
N GLY A 403 12.15 -6.67 15.40
CA GLY A 403 13.35 -6.04 15.95
C GLY A 403 13.87 -6.83 17.14
N ALA A 404 15.20 -6.93 17.25
CA ALA A 404 15.91 -7.62 18.33
C ALA A 404 15.64 -7.03 19.73
#